data_AF-A0A7J3DN81-F1
#
_entry.id   AF-A0A7J3DN81-F1
#
_cell.length_a   1.000
_cell.length_b   1.000
_cell.length_c   1.000
_cell.angle_alpha   90.00
_cell.angle_beta   90.00
_cell.angle_gamma   90.00
#
_symmetry.space_group_name_H-M   'P 1'
#
loop_
_entity.id
_entity.type
_entity.pdbx_description
1 polymer ?
#
loop_
_entity_poly.entity_id
_entity_poly.type
_entity_poly.pdbx_seq_one_letter_code
_entity_poly.pdbx_strand_id
1 'polypeptide(L)' 'MSSNKDSEFKEFIISKRKSIRSGIGSAPVWVLQKANRRIWSPKQKRHWKLCDFGKAYKKMKKEG' A
#
# COMPACT_ATOMS: atom_id res chain seq x y z
N MET A 1 15.23 6.19 -13.10
CA MET A 1 15.52 5.51 -11.82
C MET A 1 15.93 6.59 -10.81
N SER A 2 15.22 6.80 -9.69
CA SER A 2 15.68 7.84 -8.75
C SER A 2 16.90 7.32 -8.01
N SER A 3 18.04 7.97 -8.21
CA SER A 3 19.37 7.47 -7.88
C SER A 3 19.64 7.37 -6.38
N ASN A 4 19.07 8.27 -5.55
CA ASN A 4 19.43 8.34 -4.13
C ASN A 4 18.19 8.13 -3.23
N LYS A 5 17.85 6.86 -2.96
CA LYS A 5 16.87 6.51 -1.92
C LYS A 5 17.60 5.83 -0.77
N ASP A 6 17.52 6.43 0.41
CA ASP A 6 17.99 5.83 1.66
C ASP A 6 17.35 4.46 1.89
N SER A 7 18.03 3.58 2.64
CA SER A 7 17.54 2.25 3.00
C SER A 7 16.17 2.33 3.68
N GLU A 8 16.00 3.21 4.66
CA GLU A 8 14.74 3.47 5.36
C GLU A 8 13.61 3.85 4.41
N PHE A 9 13.91 4.73 3.44
CA PHE A 9 12.92 5.17 2.46
C PHE A 9 12.51 4.04 1.52
N LYS A 10 13.46 3.19 1.12
CA LYS A 10 13.17 2.00 0.31
C LYS A 10 12.29 1.02 1.07
N GLU A 11 12.62 0.72 2.33
CA GLU A 11 11.84 -0.18 3.18
C GLU A 11 10.43 0.33 3.42
N PHE A 12 10.27 1.63 3.70
CA PHE A 12 8.98 2.27 3.82
C PHE A 12 8.12 2.10 2.55
N ILE A 13 8.70 2.39 1.38
CA ILE A 13 8.00 2.24 0.11
C ILE A 13 7.61 0.78 -0.13
N ILE A 14 8.51 -0.17 0.14
CA ILE A 14 8.26 -1.61 -0.03
C ILE A 14 7.12 -2.06 0.88
N SER A 15 7.17 -1.68 2.16
CA SER A 15 6.13 -1.98 3.15
C SER A 15 4.77 -1.43 2.73
N LYS A 16 4.69 -0.15 2.35
CA LYS A 16 3.44 0.46 1.87
C LYS A 16 2.93 -0.20 0.59
N ARG A 17 3.80 -0.57 -0.34
CA ARG A 17 3.41 -1.30 -1.55
C ARG A 17 2.87 -2.70 -1.24
N LYS A 18 3.48 -3.44 -0.32
CA LYS A 18 2.98 -4.76 0.12
C LYS A 18 1.63 -4.66 0.82
N SER A 19 1.38 -3.56 1.54
CA SER A 19 0.10 -3.30 2.21
C SER A 19 -1.06 -3.05 1.24
N ILE A 20 -0.78 -2.73 -0.02
CA ILE A 20 -1.77 -2.39 -1.03
C ILE A 20 -1.78 -3.45 -2.12
N ARG A 21 -2.87 -4.21 -2.21
CA ARG A 21 -3.05 -5.25 -3.22
C ARG A 21 -3.90 -4.74 -4.38
N SER A 22 -3.69 -5.33 -5.56
CA SER A 22 -4.50 -5.08 -6.75
C SER A 22 -5.86 -5.76 -6.63
N GLY A 23 -6.92 -5.04 -7.02
CA GLY A 23 -8.27 -5.60 -7.13
C GLY A 23 -9.21 -5.25 -5.98
N ILE A 24 -10.46 -5.11 -6.37
CA ILE A 24 -11.64 -4.79 -5.54
C ILE A 24 -11.88 -5.87 -4.46
N GLY A 25 -11.67 -7.13 -4.82
CA GLY A 25 -11.74 -8.29 -3.93
C GLY A 25 -10.37 -8.88 -3.60
N SER A 26 -9.36 -8.04 -3.32
CA SER A 26 -7.97 -8.47 -3.06
C SER A 26 -7.76 -9.31 -1.79
N ALA A 27 -8.83 -9.65 -1.07
CA ALA A 27 -8.78 -10.63 -0.01
C ALA A 27 -8.52 -12.02 -0.62
N PRO A 28 -7.58 -12.82 -0.06
CA PRO A 28 -7.37 -14.19 -0.50
C PRO A 28 -8.68 -15.00 -0.49
N VAL A 29 -8.83 -15.91 -1.44
CA VAL A 29 -10.04 -16.74 -1.60
C VAL A 29 -10.43 -17.45 -0.31
N TRP A 30 -9.46 -17.97 0.45
CA TRP A 30 -9.71 -18.63 1.74
C TRP A 30 -10.34 -17.69 2.78
N VAL A 31 -10.05 -16.39 2.76
CA VAL A 31 -10.64 -15.41 3.66
C VAL A 31 -12.11 -15.19 3.28
N LEU A 32 -12.40 -15.11 1.98
CA LEU A 32 -13.76 -14.98 1.46
C LEU A 32 -14.60 -16.21 1.80
N GLN A 33 -14.02 -17.40 1.66
CA GLN A 33 -14.65 -18.68 2.01
C GLN A 33 -14.95 -18.78 3.50
N LYS A 34 -14.00 -18.43 4.38
CA LYS A 34 -14.23 -18.43 5.84
C LYS A 34 -15.29 -17.42 6.28
N ALA A 35 -15.33 -16.25 5.65
CA ALA A 35 -16.28 -15.19 6.01
C ALA A 35 -17.67 -15.38 5.39
N ASN A 36 -17.82 -16.28 4.42
CA ASN A 36 -19.03 -16.52 3.63
C ASN A 36 -19.66 -15.24 3.04
N ARG A 37 -18.83 -14.24 2.72
CA ARG A 37 -19.27 -12.96 2.15
C ARG A 37 -18.17 -12.32 1.31
N ARG A 38 -18.57 -11.46 0.37
CA ARG A 38 -17.62 -10.62 -0.36
C ARG A 38 -17.03 -9.56 0.57
N ILE A 39 -15.71 -9.54 0.71
CA ILE A 39 -15.00 -8.54 1.51
C ILE A 39 -14.43 -7.48 0.56
N TRP A 40 -14.89 -6.25 0.71
CA TRP A 40 -14.32 -5.10 0.01
C TRP A 40 -13.01 -4.68 0.68
N SER A 41 -11.94 -4.52 -0.10
CA SER A 41 -10.66 -4.02 0.43
C SER A 41 -10.59 -2.48 0.30
N PRO A 42 -10.64 -1.71 1.41
CA PRO A 42 -10.52 -0.25 1.36
C PRO A 42 -9.07 0.19 1.04
N LYS A 43 -8.08 -0.69 1.23
CA LYS A 43 -6.65 -0.41 1.02
C LYS A 43 -6.20 -0.71 -0.42
N GLN A 44 -7.07 -0.49 -1.39
CA GLN A 44 -6.81 -0.77 -2.80
C GLN A 44 -6.11 0.40 -3.51
N LYS A 45 -5.20 0.06 -4.43
CA LYS A 45 -4.66 0.98 -5.45
C LYS A 45 -5.76 1.32 -6.48
N ARG A 46 -6.54 2.37 -6.22
CA ARG A 46 -7.53 2.87 -7.20
C ARG A 46 -6.90 3.84 -8.21
N HIS A 47 -5.87 4.59 -7.83
CA HIS A 47 -5.22 5.57 -8.71
C HIS A 47 -3.76 5.82 -8.32
N TRP A 48 -2.88 6.06 -9.29
CA TRP A 48 -1.45 6.30 -9.05
C TRP A 48 -1.20 7.55 -8.19
N LYS A 49 -1.98 8.63 -8.38
CA LYS A 49 -1.91 9.86 -7.54
C LYS A 49 -2.20 9.59 -6.06
N LEU A 50 -3.09 8.63 -5.75
CA LEU A 50 -3.40 8.24 -4.37
C LEU A 50 -2.31 7.36 -3.75
N CYS A 51 -1.31 6.96 -4.53
CA CYS A 51 -0.25 6.03 -4.14
C CYS A 51 1.14 6.68 -4.18
N ASP A 52 1.20 8.01 -4.06
CA ASP A 52 2.46 8.74 -3.90
C ASP A 52 2.98 8.60 -2.45
N PHE A 53 3.57 7.45 -2.16
CA PHE A 53 4.19 7.17 -0.86
C PHE A 53 5.44 8.01 -0.61
N GLY A 54 6.01 8.62 -1.65
CA GLY A 54 7.17 9.50 -1.51
C GLY A 54 6.82 10.76 -0.72
N LYS A 55 5.72 11.42 -1.09
CA LYS A 55 5.19 12.57 -0.34
C LYS A 55 4.76 12.18 1.08
N ALA A 56 4.12 11.02 1.24
CA ALA A 56 3.71 10.54 2.55
C ALA A 56 4.89 10.32 3.51
N TYR A 57 6.00 9.78 3.01
CA TYR A 57 7.22 9.61 3.80
C TYR A 57 7.84 10.95 4.23
N LYS A 58 7.92 11.91 3.30
CA LYS A 58 8.45 13.26 3.60
C LYS A 58 7.60 13.98 4.65
N LYS A 59 6.28 13.81 4.60
CA LYS A 59 5.37 14.35 5.62
C LYS A 59 5.63 13.70 6.99
N MET A 60 5.73 12.37 7.04
CA MET A 60 6.04 11.63 8.27
C MET A 60 7.38 12.07 8.91
N LYS A 61 8.45 12.23 8.12
CA LYS A 61 9.76 12.72 8.60
C LYS A 61 9.77 14.20 9.03
N LYS A 62 8.76 14.99 8.65
CA LYS A 62 8.63 16.41 9.01
C LYS A 62 7.76 16.62 10.27
N GLU A 63 6.83 15.71 10.52
CA GLU A 63 5.91 15.74 11.66
C GLU A 63 6.45 15.01 12.91
N GLY A 64 7.51 14.21 12.76
CA GLY A 64 8.28 13.64 13.88
C GLY A 64 9.55 14.43 14.12
#